data_AF-A0AAW1MR87-F1
#
_entry.id   AF-A0AAW1MR87-F1
#
_cell.length_a   1.000
_cell.length_b   1.000
_cell.length_c   1.000
_cell.angle_alpha   90.00
_cell.angle_beta   90.00
_cell.angle_gamma   90.00
#
_symmetry.space_group_name_H-M   'P 1'
#
loop_
_entity.id
_entity.type
_entity.pdbx_description
1 polymer ?
#
loop_
_entity_poly.entity_id
_entity_poly.type
_entity_poly.pdbx_seq_one_letter_code
_entity_poly.pdbx_strand_id
1 'polypeptide(L)'
;MFNDDVQGTAGVAIAGLLGAVRAQGRPMIDFPKQKIVVAGAGSAGIGVLNAARKTMARMLGNNKSAFESAGRQFWVVDARGLVTEEREDIDPDVRPFARKANEISRQGLKEGANLVEVVQQVKPDVLLELCAVGGLFSKEVLEALESSTSTRPSIFAMSNPTKNAECTPRGSILHSR
;
A
#
# COMPACT_ATOMS: atom_id res chain seq x y z
N MET A 1 -0.37 -14.39 24.62
CA MET A 1 -1.76 -14.28 24.11
C MET A 1 -1.67 -13.76 22.67
N PHE A 2 -2.32 -14.42 21.71
CA PHE A 2 -2.35 -14.07 20.28
C PHE A 2 -3.76 -13.56 19.92
N ASN A 3 -3.85 -12.56 19.05
CA ASN A 3 -5.13 -12.03 18.55
C ASN A 3 -5.16 -12.24 17.03
N ASP A 4 -6.03 -13.13 16.54
CA ASP A 4 -6.10 -13.51 15.14
C ASP A 4 -6.55 -12.35 14.23
N ASP A 5 -7.51 -11.55 14.68
CA ASP A 5 -8.03 -10.40 13.91
C ASP A 5 -6.91 -9.38 13.59
N VAL A 6 -5.96 -9.21 14.51
CA VAL A 6 -4.84 -8.27 14.35
C VAL A 6 -3.59 -8.96 13.78
N GLN A 7 -3.15 -10.04 14.40
CA GLN A 7 -1.88 -10.70 14.10
C GLN A 7 -2.01 -11.74 12.99
N GLY A 8 -3.16 -12.43 12.90
CA GLY A 8 -3.49 -13.35 11.81
C GLY A 8 -3.66 -12.60 10.48
N THR A 9 -4.46 -11.54 10.46
CA THR A 9 -4.62 -10.66 9.27
C THR A 9 -3.27 -10.10 8.81
N ALA A 10 -2.45 -9.59 9.73
CA ALA A 10 -1.10 -9.12 9.40
C ALA A 10 -0.20 -10.22 8.82
N GLY A 11 -0.26 -11.43 9.38
CA GLY A 11 0.50 -12.58 8.89
C GLY A 11 0.14 -12.96 7.46
N VAL A 12 -1.16 -13.08 7.16
CA VAL A 12 -1.66 -13.41 5.82
C VAL A 12 -1.32 -12.31 4.81
N ALA A 13 -1.50 -11.05 5.19
CA ALA A 13 -1.17 -9.92 4.33
C ALA A 13 0.33 -9.89 3.96
N ILE A 14 1.22 -10.08 4.94
CA ILE A 14 2.67 -10.15 4.69
C ILE A 14 2.99 -11.33 3.78
N ALA A 15 2.41 -12.52 4.02
CA ALA A 15 2.62 -13.67 3.15
C ALA A 15 2.20 -13.38 1.70
N GLY A 16 1.06 -12.70 1.52
CA GLY A 16 0.60 -12.23 0.21
C GLY A 16 1.57 -11.26 -0.46
N LEU A 17 2.02 -10.22 0.26
CA LEU A 17 2.97 -9.24 -0.25
C LEU A 17 4.33 -9.86 -0.63
N LEU A 18 4.83 -10.79 0.18
CA LEU A 18 6.03 -11.57 -0.12
C LEU A 18 5.82 -12.48 -1.35
N GLY A 19 4.62 -13.04 -1.50
CA GLY A 19 4.19 -13.77 -2.69
C GLY A 19 4.18 -12.89 -3.94
N ALA A 20 3.71 -11.64 -3.84
CA ALA A 20 3.73 -10.67 -4.94
C ALA A 20 5.15 -10.40 -5.44
N VAL A 21 6.13 -10.22 -4.54
CA VAL A 21 7.55 -10.06 -4.94
C VAL A 21 8.00 -11.23 -5.81
N ARG A 22 7.68 -12.46 -5.41
CA ARG A 22 8.03 -13.67 -6.19
C ARG A 22 7.27 -13.75 -7.51
N ALA A 23 5.98 -13.42 -7.50
CA ALA A 23 5.14 -13.43 -8.70
C ALA A 23 5.60 -12.41 -9.75
N GLN A 24 6.22 -11.31 -9.29
CA GLN A 24 6.88 -10.31 -10.14
C GLN A 24 8.25 -10.74 -10.65
N GLY A 25 8.72 -11.95 -10.33
CA GLY A 25 10.04 -12.46 -10.73
C GLY A 25 11.21 -11.80 -9.98
N ARG A 26 10.94 -11.08 -8.88
CA ARG A 26 11.96 -10.38 -8.10
C ARG A 26 12.48 -11.27 -6.96
N PRO A 27 13.75 -11.14 -6.57
CA PRO A 27 14.28 -11.86 -5.42
C PRO A 27 13.64 -11.32 -4.12
N MET A 28 13.46 -12.19 -3.12
CA MET A 28 12.83 -11.82 -1.85
C MET A 28 13.47 -10.62 -1.15
N ILE A 29 14.78 -10.43 -1.32
CA ILE A 29 15.54 -9.28 -0.78
C ILE A 29 15.06 -7.92 -1.33
N ASP A 30 14.29 -7.93 -2.43
CA ASP A 30 13.68 -6.73 -3.00
C ASP A 30 12.33 -6.36 -2.37
N PHE A 31 11.83 -7.14 -1.39
CA PHE A 31 10.60 -6.75 -0.68
C PHE A 31 10.66 -5.31 -0.12
N PRO A 32 11.75 -4.84 0.51
CA PRO A 32 11.88 -3.46 0.96
C PRO A 32 12.04 -2.41 -0.16
N LYS A 33 12.00 -2.82 -1.44
CA LYS A 33 12.03 -1.94 -2.62
C LYS A 33 10.70 -1.90 -3.37
N GLN A 34 9.64 -2.51 -2.81
CA GLN A 34 8.31 -2.47 -3.39
C GLN A 34 7.69 -1.10 -3.14
N LYS A 35 7.13 -0.47 -4.17
CA LYS A 35 6.25 0.70 -3.98
C LYS A 35 4.83 0.22 -3.72
N ILE A 36 4.32 0.50 -2.53
CA ILE A 36 3.00 0.02 -2.09
C ILE A 36 2.09 1.22 -1.90
N VAL A 37 1.08 1.37 -2.77
CA VAL A 37 0.00 2.34 -2.57
C VAL A 37 -1.09 1.68 -1.75
N VAL A 38 -1.52 2.35 -0.68
CA VAL A 38 -2.46 1.82 0.30
C VAL A 38 -3.71 2.69 0.30
N ALA A 39 -4.85 2.09 -0.03
CA ALA A 39 -6.15 2.71 0.09
C ALA A 39 -6.73 2.40 1.48
N GLY A 40 -6.86 3.43 2.32
CA GLY A 40 -7.36 3.32 3.69
C GLY A 40 -6.27 3.50 4.75
N ALA A 41 -6.65 4.20 5.83
CA ALA A 41 -5.80 4.45 7.00
C ALA A 41 -6.49 4.05 8.32
N GLY A 42 -7.39 3.06 8.28
CA GLY A 42 -8.07 2.55 9.47
C GLY A 42 -7.13 1.73 10.36
N SER A 43 -7.42 1.67 11.66
CA SER A 43 -6.56 1.03 12.67
C SER A 43 -6.14 -0.40 12.34
N ALA A 44 -7.07 -1.23 11.85
CA ALA A 44 -6.77 -2.61 11.43
C ALA A 44 -5.78 -2.65 10.25
N GLY A 45 -5.98 -1.79 9.25
CA GLY A 45 -5.08 -1.65 8.11
C GLY A 45 -3.69 -1.15 8.51
N ILE A 46 -3.64 -0.19 9.43
CA ILE A 46 -2.37 0.32 9.96
C ILE A 46 -1.61 -0.76 10.75
N GLY A 47 -2.30 -1.70 11.40
CA GLY A 47 -1.69 -2.89 11.98
C GLY A 47 -0.94 -3.73 10.94
N VAL A 48 -1.55 -3.98 9.79
CA VAL A 48 -0.93 -4.69 8.65
C VAL A 48 0.29 -3.92 8.12
N LEU A 49 0.16 -2.61 7.91
CA LEU A 49 1.26 -1.76 7.44
C LEU A 49 2.44 -1.76 8.42
N ASN A 50 2.18 -1.68 9.72
CA ASN A 50 3.23 -1.73 10.73
C ASN A 50 3.95 -3.08 10.74
N ALA A 51 3.23 -4.18 10.55
CA ALA A 51 3.82 -5.50 10.45
C ALA A 51 4.68 -5.65 9.17
N ALA A 52 4.19 -5.15 8.03
CA ALA A 52 4.94 -5.12 6.78
C ALA A 52 6.20 -4.24 6.89
N ARG A 53 6.08 -3.03 7.43
CA ARG A 53 7.20 -2.10 7.71
C ARG A 53 8.24 -2.73 8.62
N LYS A 54 7.83 -3.40 9.69
CA LYS A 54 8.73 -4.11 10.61
C LYS A 54 9.45 -5.27 9.91
N THR A 55 8.76 -5.98 9.03
CA THR A 55 9.35 -7.06 8.22
C THR A 55 10.41 -6.50 7.27
N MET A 56 10.10 -5.44 6.52
CA MET A 56 11.06 -4.75 5.66
C MET A 56 12.26 -4.22 6.45
N ALA A 57 12.02 -3.57 7.60
CA ALA A 57 13.09 -3.03 8.44
C ALA A 57 14.03 -4.13 8.95
N ARG A 58 13.50 -5.30 9.31
CA ARG A 58 14.32 -6.47 9.72
C ARG A 58 15.21 -6.96 8.58
N MET A 59 14.70 -7.00 7.35
CA MET A 59 15.48 -7.37 6.17
C MET A 59 16.60 -6.36 5.85
N LEU A 60 16.39 -5.09 6.24
CA LEU A 60 17.35 -3.99 6.07
C LEU A 60 18.31 -3.80 7.26
N GLY A 61 18.35 -4.73 8.22
CA GLY A 61 19.29 -4.69 9.35
C GLY A 61 18.74 -4.12 10.67
N ASN A 62 17.42 -3.91 10.77
CA ASN A 62 16.68 -3.67 12.02
C ASN A 62 17.17 -2.47 12.87
N ASN A 63 17.52 -1.36 12.22
CA ASN A 63 17.93 -0.11 12.87
C ASN A 63 16.99 1.06 12.52
N LYS A 64 17.19 2.24 13.12
CA LYS A 64 16.32 3.41 12.88
C LYS A 64 16.22 3.79 11.38
N SER A 65 17.34 3.76 10.67
CA SER A 65 17.37 4.04 9.22
C SER A 65 16.59 3.02 8.41
N ALA A 66 16.64 1.74 8.80
CA ALA A 66 15.86 0.67 8.18
C ALA A 66 14.35 0.88 8.34
N PHE A 67 13.89 1.30 9.52
CA PHE A 67 12.47 1.61 9.77
C PHE A 67 11.97 2.83 8.99
N GLU A 68 12.80 3.87 8.87
CA GLU A 68 12.54 5.04 8.04
C GLU A 68 12.44 4.66 6.56
N SER A 69 13.41 3.91 6.04
CA SER A 69 13.45 3.44 4.66
C SER A 69 12.25 2.54 4.32
N ALA A 70 11.89 1.64 5.24
CA ALA A 70 10.72 0.78 5.10
C ALA A 70 9.41 1.60 5.09
N GLY A 71 9.27 2.57 6.00
CA GLY A 71 8.11 3.47 6.01
C GLY A 71 7.95 4.22 4.69
N ARG A 72 9.06 4.56 4.03
CA ARG A 72 9.05 5.26 2.75
C ARG A 72 8.49 4.45 1.57
N GLN A 73 8.34 3.14 1.71
CA GLN A 73 7.77 2.30 0.66
C GLN A 73 6.24 2.39 0.55
N PHE A 74 5.56 2.91 1.59
CA PHE A 74 4.11 2.97 1.67
C PHE A 74 3.58 4.38 1.33
N TRP A 75 2.58 4.43 0.47
CA TRP A 75 1.87 5.64 0.05
C TRP A 75 0.41 5.52 0.50
N VAL A 76 0.10 6.07 1.68
CA VAL A 76 -1.22 5.93 2.30
C VAL A 76 -2.16 7.02 1.79
N VAL A 77 -3.32 6.60 1.28
CA VAL A 77 -4.39 7.46 0.79
C VAL A 77 -5.61 7.18 1.66
N ASP A 78 -6.04 8.16 2.45
CA ASP A 78 -7.25 8.06 3.28
C ASP A 78 -8.43 8.80 2.64
N ALA A 79 -9.53 8.98 3.39
CA ALA A 79 -10.71 9.69 2.89
C ALA A 79 -10.43 11.16 2.49
N ARG A 80 -9.34 11.76 2.97
CA ARG A 80 -8.88 13.10 2.61
C ARG A 80 -7.81 13.08 1.51
N GLY A 81 -7.45 11.91 0.98
CA GLY A 81 -6.40 11.71 -0.03
C GLY A 81 -5.03 11.38 0.57
N LEU A 82 -3.98 11.52 -0.24
CA LEU A 82 -2.61 11.19 0.10
C LEU A 82 -2.16 11.84 1.42
N VAL A 83 -1.64 11.03 2.34
CA VAL A 83 -1.17 11.46 3.66
C VAL A 83 0.28 11.94 3.62
N THR A 84 0.49 13.19 4.03
CA THR A 84 1.81 13.85 4.05
C THR A 84 2.11 14.48 5.41
N GLU A 85 3.36 14.92 5.60
CA GLU A 85 3.81 15.64 6.80
C GLU A 85 3.12 17.01 6.97
N GLU A 86 2.48 17.55 5.93
CA GLU A 86 1.73 18.83 5.98
C GLU A 86 0.36 18.69 6.64
N ARG A 87 -0.08 17.46 6.94
CA ARG A 87 -1.37 17.19 7.57
C ARG A 87 -1.37 17.59 9.05
N GLU A 88 -2.18 18.57 9.39
CA GLU A 88 -2.29 19.13 10.75
C GLU A 88 -2.76 18.08 11.78
N ASP A 89 -3.79 17.30 11.44
CA ASP A 89 -4.39 16.27 12.31
C ASP A 89 -4.11 14.85 11.81
N ILE A 90 -2.84 14.48 11.80
CA ILE A 90 -2.42 13.12 11.43
C ILE A 90 -2.48 12.17 12.64
N ASP A 91 -3.14 11.03 12.46
CA ASP A 91 -3.13 9.95 13.44
C ASP A 91 -1.67 9.52 13.73
N PRO A 92 -1.25 9.44 15.01
CA PRO A 92 0.10 9.02 15.38
C PRO A 92 0.55 7.68 14.78
N ASP A 93 -0.37 6.73 14.57
CA ASP A 93 -0.07 5.43 13.99
C ASP A 93 0.09 5.48 12.46
N VAL A 94 -0.49 6.50 11.81
CA VAL A 94 -0.35 6.76 10.36
C VAL A 94 0.89 7.61 10.07
N ARG A 95 1.30 8.47 11.01
CA ARG A 95 2.45 9.39 10.89
C ARG A 95 3.74 8.74 10.35
N PRO A 96 4.14 7.52 10.73
CA PRO A 96 5.34 6.86 10.18
C PRO A 96 5.29 6.60 8.66
N PHE A 97 4.12 6.72 8.05
CA PHE A 97 3.89 6.52 6.62
C PHE A 97 3.65 7.83 5.87
N ALA A 98 3.54 8.97 6.56
CA ALA A 98 3.36 10.29 5.96
C ALA A 98 4.50 10.62 4.98
N ARG A 99 4.14 11.12 3.79
CA ARG A 99 5.13 11.54 2.79
C ARG A 99 5.71 12.90 3.11
N LYS A 100 6.98 13.10 2.80
CA LYS A 100 7.63 14.40 2.97
C LYS A 100 7.17 15.37 1.89
N ALA A 101 6.90 16.61 2.27
CA ALA A 101 6.46 17.67 1.35
C ALA A 101 7.42 17.84 0.14
N ASN A 102 8.72 17.74 0.39
CA ASN A 102 9.74 17.87 -0.66
C ASN A 102 9.78 16.67 -1.62
N GLU A 103 9.42 15.47 -1.16
CA GLU A 103 9.38 14.25 -1.96
C GLU A 103 8.17 14.28 -2.91
N ILE A 104 6.99 14.60 -2.37
CA ILE A 104 5.75 14.66 -3.15
C ILE A 104 5.78 15.79 -4.19
N SER A 105 6.32 16.96 -3.83
CA SER A 105 6.39 18.10 -4.74
C SER A 105 7.24 17.77 -5.98
N ARG A 106 8.32 17.00 -5.81
CA ARG A 106 9.17 16.53 -6.93
C ARG A 106 8.46 15.51 -7.83
N GLN A 107 7.49 14.78 -7.27
CA GLN A 107 6.65 13.83 -8.02
C GLN A 107 5.39 14.49 -8.58
N GLY A 108 5.19 15.80 -8.40
CA GLY A 108 3.97 16.50 -8.81
C GLY A 108 2.73 16.13 -7.97
N LEU A 109 2.94 15.54 -6.79
CA LEU A 109 1.89 15.22 -5.82
C LEU A 109 1.82 16.28 -4.73
N LYS A 110 0.66 16.37 -4.09
CA LYS A 110 0.38 17.27 -2.97
C LYS A 110 -0.38 16.53 -1.87
N GLU A 111 -0.41 17.14 -0.69
CA GLU A 111 -1.32 16.74 0.38
C GLU A 111 -2.75 16.60 -0.15
N GLY A 112 -3.37 15.46 0.14
CA GLY A 112 -4.75 15.18 -0.28
C GLY A 112 -4.94 14.82 -1.76
N ALA A 113 -3.86 14.52 -2.50
CA ALA A 113 -3.98 13.95 -3.85
C ALA A 113 -4.84 12.67 -3.84
N ASN A 114 -5.67 12.48 -4.86
CA ASN A 114 -6.59 11.35 -4.93
C ASN A 114 -5.87 10.05 -5.34
N LEU A 115 -6.54 8.91 -5.18
CA LEU A 115 -5.93 7.60 -5.44
C LEU A 115 -5.41 7.43 -6.87
N VAL A 116 -6.15 7.93 -7.87
CA VAL A 116 -5.74 7.85 -9.29
C VAL A 116 -4.46 8.66 -9.52
N GLU A 117 -4.40 9.90 -9.03
CA GLU A 117 -3.21 10.75 -9.13
C GLU A 117 -1.99 10.08 -8.48
N VAL A 118 -2.17 9.51 -7.29
CA VAL A 118 -1.10 8.80 -6.58
C VAL A 118 -0.62 7.58 -7.37
N VAL A 119 -1.53 6.75 -7.90
CA VAL A 119 -1.15 5.57 -8.69
C VAL A 119 -0.40 5.97 -9.97
N GLN A 120 -0.86 7.02 -10.67
CA GLN A 120 -0.21 7.51 -11.90
C GLN A 120 1.21 8.03 -11.67
N GLN A 121 1.43 8.75 -10.57
CA GLN A 121 2.75 9.33 -10.28
C GLN A 121 3.70 8.33 -9.61
N VAL A 122 3.21 7.57 -8.63
CA VAL A 122 4.01 6.59 -7.89
C VAL A 122 4.33 5.37 -8.74
N LYS A 123 3.43 4.99 -9.65
CA LYS A 123 3.53 3.78 -10.49
C LYS A 123 3.81 2.54 -9.63
N PRO A 124 2.90 2.21 -8.70
CA PRO A 124 3.17 1.24 -7.64
C PRO A 124 3.37 -0.18 -8.16
N ASP A 125 4.13 -0.98 -7.43
CA ASP A 125 4.25 -2.41 -7.67
C ASP A 125 3.09 -3.18 -7.03
N VAL A 126 2.50 -2.62 -5.97
CA VAL A 126 1.38 -3.18 -5.23
C VAL A 126 0.33 -2.10 -4.93
N LEU A 127 -0.92 -2.44 -5.19
CA LEU A 127 -2.09 -1.70 -4.72
C LEU A 127 -2.78 -2.50 -3.61
N LEU A 128 -2.82 -1.93 -2.42
CA LEU A 128 -3.29 -2.60 -1.20
C LEU A 128 -4.49 -1.87 -0.63
N GLU A 129 -5.64 -2.52 -0.64
CA GLU A 129 -6.87 -2.01 -0.04
C GLU A 129 -7.00 -2.46 1.41
N LEU A 130 -7.26 -1.52 2.32
CA LEU A 130 -7.46 -1.75 3.76
C LEU A 130 -8.62 -0.93 4.33
N CYS A 131 -9.55 -0.46 3.50
CA CYS A 131 -10.74 0.27 3.92
C CYS A 131 -12.01 -0.48 3.57
N ALA A 132 -13.00 -0.54 4.47
CA ALA A 132 -14.26 -1.25 4.25
C ALA A 132 -15.23 -0.56 3.26
N VAL A 133 -14.70 0.12 2.23
CA VAL A 133 -15.45 0.88 1.23
C VAL A 133 -15.33 0.14 -0.09
N GLY A 134 -16.45 -0.30 -0.66
CA GLY A 134 -16.43 -0.97 -1.96
C GLY A 134 -16.17 0.02 -3.10
N GLY A 135 -15.38 -0.41 -4.08
CA GLY A 135 -15.24 0.26 -5.38
C GLY A 135 -14.19 1.35 -5.48
N LEU A 136 -13.19 1.45 -4.57
CA LEU A 136 -12.09 2.40 -4.81
C LEU A 136 -11.22 2.00 -6.01
N PHE A 137 -11.03 0.71 -6.28
CA PHE A 137 -10.37 0.23 -7.51
C PHE A 137 -11.28 0.32 -8.72
N SER A 138 -11.71 1.55 -9.01
CA SER A 138 -12.42 1.96 -10.21
C SER A 138 -11.61 1.64 -11.48
N LYS A 139 -12.29 1.68 -12.63
CA LYS A 139 -11.66 1.45 -13.93
C LYS A 139 -10.47 2.39 -14.14
N GLU A 140 -10.61 3.66 -13.74
CA GLU A 140 -9.59 4.69 -13.85
C GLU A 140 -8.35 4.37 -12.99
N VAL A 141 -8.54 3.79 -11.81
CA VAL A 141 -7.43 3.33 -10.95
C VAL A 141 -6.71 2.13 -11.58
N LEU A 142 -7.46 1.19 -12.17
CA LEU A 142 -6.87 0.02 -12.84
C LEU A 142 -6.11 0.42 -14.12
N GLU A 143 -6.67 1.33 -14.92
CA GLU A 143 -6.00 1.90 -16.10
C GLU A 143 -4.74 2.68 -15.68
N ALA A 144 -4.78 3.44 -14.59
CA ALA A 144 -3.59 4.09 -14.04
C ALA A 144 -2.51 3.08 -13.63
N LEU A 145 -2.92 1.92 -13.08
CA LEU A 145 -2.00 0.86 -12.64
C LEU A 145 -1.30 0.18 -13.81
N GLU A 146 -1.84 0.22 -15.03
CA GLU A 146 -1.16 -0.27 -16.24
C GLU A 146 0.19 0.43 -16.48
N SER A 147 0.35 1.66 -15.98
CA SER A 147 1.60 2.42 -16.04
C SER A 147 2.62 2.06 -14.94
N SER A 148 2.34 1.03 -14.14
CA SER A 148 3.20 0.50 -13.07
C SER A 148 4.64 0.24 -13.53
N THR A 149 5.60 0.40 -12.61
CA THR A 149 6.99 -0.01 -12.86
C THR A 149 7.20 -1.52 -12.80
N SER A 150 6.32 -2.24 -12.11
CA SER A 150 6.28 -3.70 -12.10
C SER A 150 5.58 -4.19 -13.36
N THR A 151 6.16 -5.21 -14.01
CA THR A 151 5.54 -5.91 -15.14
C THR A 151 4.32 -6.76 -14.74
N ARG A 152 4.16 -7.01 -13.43
CA ARG A 152 3.03 -7.75 -12.86
C ARG A 152 2.58 -7.07 -11.56
N PRO A 153 1.97 -5.87 -11.64
CA PRO A 153 1.48 -5.19 -10.45
C PRO A 153 0.48 -6.08 -9.72
N SER A 154 0.52 -6.09 -8.39
CA SER A 154 -0.35 -6.93 -7.58
C SER A 154 -1.41 -6.10 -6.89
N ILE A 155 -2.66 -6.57 -6.92
CA ILE A 155 -3.79 -5.92 -6.27
C ILE A 155 -4.27 -6.82 -5.13
N PHE A 156 -4.37 -6.25 -3.93
CA PHE A 156 -4.89 -6.92 -2.73
C PHE A 156 -6.15 -6.18 -2.29
N ALA A 157 -7.33 -6.73 -2.61
CA ALA A 157 -8.61 -6.28 -2.09
C ALA A 157 -8.94 -7.10 -0.82
N MET A 158 -8.65 -6.55 0.36
CA MET A 158 -8.74 -7.29 1.62
C MET A 158 -10.06 -7.04 2.38
N SER A 159 -10.97 -6.22 1.85
CA SER A 159 -12.26 -5.96 2.48
C SER A 159 -13.25 -7.11 2.39
N ASN A 160 -13.90 -7.37 3.52
CA ASN A 160 -15.04 -8.26 3.64
C ASN A 160 -16.32 -7.47 4.00
N PRO A 161 -17.52 -7.97 3.64
CA PRO A 161 -17.81 -9.14 2.80
C PRO A 161 -17.54 -8.87 1.31
N THR A 162 -17.60 -9.90 0.46
CA THR A 162 -17.31 -9.82 -0.99
C THR A 162 -18.11 -8.76 -1.76
N LYS A 163 -19.25 -8.29 -1.21
CA LYS A 163 -20.00 -7.14 -1.74
C LYS A 163 -19.23 -5.81 -1.63
N ASN A 164 -18.22 -5.76 -0.76
CA ASN A 164 -17.28 -4.65 -0.56
C ASN A 164 -15.89 -4.96 -1.14
N ALA A 165 -15.68 -6.15 -1.72
CA ALA A 165 -14.42 -6.46 -2.38
C ALA A 165 -14.35 -5.67 -3.70
N GLU A 166 -13.38 -4.78 -3.79
CA GLU A 166 -13.35 -3.73 -4.82
C GLU A 166 -13.17 -4.24 -6.25
N CYS A 167 -12.57 -5.43 -6.39
CA CYS A 167 -12.44 -6.09 -7.66
C CYS A 167 -12.82 -7.55 -7.49
N THR A 168 -13.82 -8.01 -8.26
CA THR A 168 -13.97 -9.46 -8.43
C THR A 168 -12.72 -9.99 -9.14
N PRO A 169 -12.25 -11.22 -8.86
CA PRO A 169 -11.11 -11.81 -9.57
C PRO A 169 -11.23 -11.72 -11.10
N ARG A 170 -12.46 -11.65 -11.61
CA ARG A 170 -12.75 -11.51 -13.04
C ARG A 170 -12.41 -10.12 -13.60
N GLY A 171 -12.59 -9.06 -12.83
CA GLY A 171 -12.29 -7.67 -13.24
C GLY A 171 -10.79 -7.39 -13.32
N SER A 172 -10.00 -7.95 -12.40
CA SER A 172 -8.54 -7.79 -12.34
C SER A 172 -7.80 -8.60 -13.41
N ILE A 173 -8.35 -9.76 -13.81
CA ILE A 173 -7.77 -10.61 -14.87
C ILE A 173 -7.99 -10.02 -16.27
N LEU A 174 -9.09 -9.29 -16.51
CA LEU A 174 -9.44 -8.78 -17.83
C LEU A 174 -8.55 -7.63 -18.32
N HIS A 175 -7.97 -6.84 -17.41
CA HIS A 175 -7.16 -5.65 -17.73
C HIS A 175 -5.64 -5.91 -17.64
N SER A 176 -5.21 -7.12 -17.28
CA SER A 176 -3.80 -7.45 -17.03
C SER A 176 -3.12 -8.20 -18.20
N ARG A 177 -3.45 -7.84 -19.46
CA ARG A 177 -2.90 -8.49 -20.65
C ARG A 177 -1.59 -7.90 -21.13
#